data_AF-A0A151UHI5-F1
#
_entry.id   AF-A0A151UHI5-F1
#
_cell.length_a   1.000
_cell.length_b   1.000
_cell.length_c   1.000
_cell.angle_alpha   90.00
_cell.angle_beta   90.00
_cell.angle_gamma   90.00
#
_symmetry.space_group_name_H-M   'P 1'
#
loop_
_entity.id
_entity.type
_entity.pdbx_description
1 polymer ?
#
loop_
_entity_poly.entity_id
_entity_poly.type
_entity_poly.pdbx_seq_one_letter_code
_entity_poly.pdbx_strand_id
1 'polypeptide(L)'
;MKELRVLILIGIHLSPLPSSIKCLTKLKMLCFDQCKLGKDLSIIGELEKLRVLSLSGTDIEHLPVELRKLAKLQIFDISNCFQLHTFPANVLSSLTSLEELYVGNSPIQWKDEAGQGNQIGNASLSELMHLN
;
A
#
# COMPACT_ATOMS: atom_id res chain seq x y z
N MET A 1 10.32 -8.04 -20.16
CA MET A 1 9.87 -7.72 -18.79
C MET A 1 8.50 -8.27 -18.39
N LYS A 2 7.66 -8.82 -19.29
CA LYS A 2 6.31 -9.37 -18.94
C LYS A 2 6.32 -10.58 -17.98
N GLU A 3 7.48 -11.19 -17.75
CA GLU A 3 7.68 -12.32 -16.83
C GLU A 3 8.25 -11.92 -15.47
N LEU A 4 8.56 -10.63 -15.25
CA LEU A 4 9.18 -10.18 -14.00
C LEU A 4 8.26 -10.48 -12.81
N ARG A 5 8.80 -11.15 -11.80
CA ARG A 5 8.08 -11.53 -10.58
C ARG A 5 8.49 -10.71 -9.37
N VAL A 6 9.71 -10.18 -9.36
CA VAL A 6 10.29 -9.44 -8.24
C VAL A 6 10.91 -8.17 -8.81
N LEU A 7 10.54 -7.03 -8.23
CA LEU A 7 11.15 -5.73 -8.49
C LEU A 7 11.50 -5.10 -7.14
N ILE A 8 12.78 -4.86 -6.92
CA ILE A 8 13.32 -4.24 -5.71
C ILE A 8 14.11 -3.02 -6.15
N LEU A 9 13.67 -1.84 -5.72
CA LEU A 9 14.37 -0.57 -5.92
C LEU A 9 14.50 0.07 -4.54
N ILE A 10 15.73 0.44 -4.16
CA ILE A 10 16.02 0.99 -2.83
C ILE A 10 16.71 2.34 -2.99
N GLY A 11 16.22 3.37 -2.31
CA GLY A 11 16.87 4.68 -2.28
C GLY A 11 16.82 5.46 -3.59
N ILE A 12 15.87 5.16 -4.49
CA ILE A 12 15.78 5.78 -5.82
C ILE A 12 14.76 6.93 -5.83
N HIS A 13 15.05 7.97 -6.60
CA HIS A 13 14.07 9.01 -6.93
C HIS A 13 13.21 8.61 -8.14
N LEU A 14 11.95 8.28 -7.90
CA LEU A 14 10.94 7.83 -8.86
C LEU A 14 9.69 8.72 -8.80
N SER A 15 9.86 10.04 -8.71
CA SER A 15 8.74 10.99 -8.67
C SER A 15 8.58 11.68 -10.04
N PRO A 16 7.51 11.41 -10.80
CA PRO A 16 6.41 10.47 -10.51
C PRO A 16 6.75 9.01 -10.83
N LEU A 17 6.02 8.07 -10.22
CA LEU A 17 6.14 6.65 -10.50
C LEU A 17 5.76 6.37 -11.97
N PRO A 18 6.60 5.68 -12.77
CA PRO A 18 6.34 5.51 -14.20
C PRO A 18 5.11 4.63 -14.45
N SER A 19 4.20 5.13 -15.28
CA SER A 19 2.93 4.46 -15.60
C SER A 19 3.10 3.10 -16.29
N SER A 20 4.28 2.82 -16.85
CA SER A 20 4.62 1.52 -17.45
C SER A 20 4.72 0.38 -16.42
N ILE A 21 4.80 0.68 -15.11
CA ILE A 21 4.84 -0.34 -14.06
C ILE A 21 3.62 -1.27 -14.10
N LYS A 22 2.45 -0.76 -14.51
CA LYS A 22 1.22 -1.56 -14.70
C LYS A 22 1.37 -2.72 -15.69
N CYS A 23 2.36 -2.64 -16.59
CA CYS A 23 2.63 -3.69 -17.56
C CYS A 23 3.29 -4.93 -16.92
N LEU A 24 3.76 -4.84 -15.67
CA LEU A 24 4.34 -5.94 -14.90
C LEU A 24 3.25 -6.84 -14.31
N THR A 25 2.32 -7.34 -15.13
CA THR A 25 1.11 -8.08 -14.73
C THR A 25 1.37 -9.47 -14.11
N LYS A 26 2.65 -9.88 -14.00
CA LYS A 26 3.09 -11.11 -13.33
C LYS A 26 3.86 -10.83 -12.03
N LEU A 27 4.03 -9.56 -11.65
CA LEU A 27 4.77 -9.16 -10.46
C LEU A 27 4.12 -9.72 -9.19
N LYS A 28 4.96 -10.23 -8.31
CA LYS A 28 4.62 -10.84 -7.02
C LYS A 28 5.20 -10.06 -5.85
N MET A 29 6.36 -9.44 -6.03
CA MET A 29 6.99 -8.60 -5.03
C MET A 29 7.38 -7.26 -5.65
N LEU A 30 6.97 -6.20 -4.98
CA LEU A 30 7.35 -4.82 -5.27
C LEU A 30 7.88 -4.18 -4.00
N CYS A 31 9.15 -3.80 -4.00
CA CYS A 31 9.80 -3.09 -2.91
C CYS A 31 10.34 -1.76 -3.44
N PHE A 32 9.94 -0.68 -2.76
CA PHE A 32 10.35 0.69 -3.02
C PHE A 32 10.99 1.34 -1.81
N ASP A 33 11.67 0.56 -0.98
CA ASP A 33 12.15 1.07 0.31
C ASP A 33 13.07 2.29 0.12
N GLN A 34 12.88 3.29 0.97
CA GLN A 34 13.64 4.54 0.94
C GLN A 34 13.55 5.31 -0.40
N CYS A 35 12.59 4.99 -1.28
CA CYS A 35 12.42 5.70 -2.54
C CYS A 35 11.60 6.99 -2.36
N LYS A 36 11.78 7.93 -3.29
CA LYS A 36 10.93 9.12 -3.46
C LYS A 36 9.93 8.86 -4.57
N LEU A 37 8.65 8.64 -4.25
CA LEU A 37 7.66 8.14 -5.21
C LEU A 37 6.68 9.20 -5.72
N GLY A 38 6.61 10.36 -5.05
CA GLY A 38 5.63 11.40 -5.34
C GLY A 38 4.24 11.09 -4.78
N LYS A 39 3.22 11.81 -5.26
CA LYS A 39 1.89 11.83 -4.62
C LYS A 39 0.92 10.75 -5.10
N ASP A 40 1.04 10.28 -6.34
CA ASP A 40 0.07 9.34 -6.94
C ASP A 40 0.64 7.93 -7.05
N LEU A 41 0.11 7.02 -6.25
CA LEU A 41 0.44 5.60 -6.26
C LEU A 41 -0.72 4.71 -6.73
N SER A 42 -1.79 5.30 -7.28
CA SER A 42 -3.00 4.57 -7.69
C SER A 42 -2.68 3.42 -8.66
N ILE A 43 -1.66 3.61 -9.50
CA ILE A 43 -1.18 2.63 -10.47
C ILE A 43 -0.71 1.31 -9.86
N ILE A 44 -0.30 1.30 -8.57
CA ILE A 44 0.07 0.07 -7.86
C ILE A 44 -1.14 -0.88 -7.74
N GLY A 45 -2.36 -0.34 -7.66
CA GLY A 45 -3.59 -1.14 -7.61
C GLY A 45 -3.82 -1.99 -8.86
N GLU A 46 -3.19 -1.69 -9.99
CA GLU A 46 -3.26 -2.50 -11.22
C GLU A 46 -2.40 -3.79 -11.15
N LEU A 47 -1.57 -3.93 -10.11
CA LEU A 47 -0.71 -5.09 -9.90
C LEU A 47 -1.43 -6.19 -9.08
N GLU A 48 -2.63 -6.59 -9.47
CA GLU A 48 -3.51 -7.50 -8.69
C GLU A 48 -2.91 -8.87 -8.32
N LYS A 49 -1.78 -9.25 -8.92
CA LYS A 49 -1.07 -10.49 -8.59
C LYS A 49 -0.05 -10.35 -7.46
N LEU A 50 0.16 -9.13 -6.96
CA LEU A 50 1.14 -8.81 -5.92
C LEU A 50 0.84 -9.58 -4.64
N ARG A 51 1.91 -10.06 -4.00
CA ARG A 51 1.92 -10.77 -2.72
C ARG A 51 2.65 -9.97 -1.65
N VAL A 52 3.69 -9.23 -2.05
CA VAL A 52 4.48 -8.40 -1.16
C VAL A 52 4.58 -6.99 -1.73
N LEU A 53 4.21 -6.01 -0.91
CA LEU A 53 4.38 -4.58 -1.17
C LEU A 53 5.13 -3.98 0.01
N SER A 54 6.31 -3.42 -0.25
CA SER A 54 7.04 -2.62 0.74
C SER A 54 7.24 -1.21 0.22
N LEU A 55 6.79 -0.25 1.01
CA LEU A 55 6.94 1.19 0.82
C LEU A 55 7.73 1.80 1.98
N SER A 56 8.50 0.98 2.70
CA SER A 56 9.15 1.37 3.95
C SER A 56 10.10 2.56 3.76
N GLY A 57 9.98 3.60 4.58
CA GLY A 57 10.85 4.78 4.47
C GLY A 57 10.59 5.67 3.24
N THR A 58 9.47 5.51 2.54
CA THR A 58 9.12 6.38 1.41
C THR A 58 8.56 7.73 1.87
N ASP A 59 8.48 8.69 0.94
CA ASP A 59 7.95 10.06 1.17
C ASP A 59 6.44 10.19 0.94
N ILE A 60 5.71 9.07 0.96
CA ILE A 60 4.28 9.04 0.65
C ILE A 60 3.47 9.81 1.71
N GLU A 61 2.56 10.66 1.25
CA GLU A 61 1.68 11.45 2.13
C GLU A 61 0.35 10.72 2.40
N HIS A 62 -0.12 9.96 1.40
CA HIS A 62 -1.42 9.31 1.38
C HIS A 62 -1.34 7.97 0.62
N LEU A 63 -2.04 6.94 1.11
CA LEU A 63 -2.26 5.72 0.33
C LEU A 63 -3.50 5.87 -0.58
N PRO A 64 -3.50 5.31 -1.79
CA PRO A 64 -4.64 5.40 -2.71
C PRO A 64 -5.68 4.31 -2.44
N VAL A 65 -6.96 4.61 -2.71
CA VAL A 65 -8.07 3.66 -2.51
C VAL A 65 -7.96 2.44 -3.45
N GLU A 66 -7.25 2.59 -4.57
CA GLU A 66 -6.96 1.55 -5.55
C GLU A 66 -6.21 0.35 -4.97
N LEU A 67 -5.50 0.51 -3.84
CA LEU A 67 -4.87 -0.62 -3.15
C LEU A 67 -5.87 -1.71 -2.72
N ARG A 68 -7.17 -1.39 -2.62
CA ARG A 68 -8.24 -2.39 -2.39
C ARG A 68 -8.29 -3.50 -3.44
N LYS A 69 -7.72 -3.26 -4.64
CA LYS A 69 -7.64 -4.28 -5.71
C LYS A 69 -6.62 -5.38 -5.40
N LEU A 70 -5.71 -5.15 -4.45
CA LEU A 70 -4.64 -6.08 -4.09
C LEU A 70 -5.12 -7.17 -3.13
N ALA A 71 -6.25 -7.83 -3.41
CA ALA A 71 -6.84 -8.88 -2.59
C ALA A 71 -5.92 -10.10 -2.35
N LYS A 72 -4.82 -10.19 -3.11
CA LYS A 72 -3.79 -11.24 -3.06
C LYS A 72 -2.57 -10.86 -2.20
N LEU A 73 -2.51 -9.63 -1.69
CA LEU A 73 -1.39 -9.14 -0.89
C LEU A 73 -1.35 -9.89 0.44
N GLN A 74 -0.17 -10.41 0.77
CA GLN A 74 0.12 -11.16 2.00
C GLN A 74 0.97 -10.34 2.96
N ILE A 75 1.92 -9.56 2.43
CA ILE A 75 2.80 -8.71 3.24
C ILE A 75 2.67 -7.27 2.75
N PHE A 76 2.35 -6.36 3.68
CA PHE A 76 2.31 -4.92 3.42
C PHE A 76 3.14 -4.17 4.46
N ASP A 77 4.22 -3.52 4.01
CA ASP A 77 5.07 -2.68 4.86
C ASP A 77 4.97 -1.20 4.46
N ILE A 78 4.52 -0.39 5.42
CA ILE A 78 4.45 1.08 5.35
C ILE A 78 5.12 1.73 6.56
N SER A 79 6.11 1.04 7.13
CA SER A 79 6.89 1.52 8.25
C SER A 79 7.81 2.66 7.83
N ASN A 80 8.13 3.55 8.77
CA ASN A 80 9.02 4.69 8.56
C ASN A 80 8.56 5.67 7.47
N CYS A 81 7.28 5.65 7.12
CA CYS A 81 6.68 6.63 6.22
C CYS A 81 6.26 7.86 7.04
N PHE A 82 7.25 8.70 7.39
CA PHE A 82 7.07 9.82 8.32
C PHE A 82 6.10 10.92 7.85
N GLN A 83 5.70 10.92 6.57
CA GLN A 83 4.72 11.85 6.00
C GLN A 83 3.35 11.20 5.76
N LEU A 84 3.20 9.91 6.05
CA LEU A 84 1.97 9.18 5.75
C LEU A 84 0.89 9.48 6.79
N HIS A 85 0.00 10.41 6.46
CA HIS A 85 -1.08 10.86 7.35
C HIS A 85 -2.39 10.11 7.14
N THR A 86 -2.60 9.55 5.93
CA THR A 86 -3.88 8.91 5.60
C THR A 86 -3.73 7.52 5.02
N PHE A 87 -4.49 6.60 5.59
CA PHE A 87 -4.74 5.27 5.06
C PHE A 87 -6.24 5.20 4.76
N PRO A 88 -6.71 5.07 3.52
CA PRO A 88 -8.14 5.11 3.21
C PRO A 88 -8.94 4.00 3.91
N ALA A 89 -10.09 4.36 4.47
CA ALA A 89 -11.02 3.40 5.07
C ALA A 89 -11.46 2.31 4.08
N ASN A 90 -11.69 1.11 4.60
CA ASN A 90 -12.07 -0.11 3.88
C ASN A 90 -11.02 -0.69 2.92
N VAL A 91 -9.82 -0.10 2.86
CA VAL A 91 -8.73 -0.72 2.09
C VAL A 91 -8.23 -1.96 2.82
N LEU A 92 -8.04 -1.92 4.15
CA LEU A 92 -7.55 -3.07 4.92
C LEU A 92 -8.52 -4.26 4.84
N SER A 93 -9.82 -4.02 4.94
CA SER A 93 -10.84 -5.08 4.83
C SER A 93 -10.90 -5.72 3.44
N SER A 94 -10.36 -5.05 2.40
CA SER A 94 -10.29 -5.60 1.04
C SER A 94 -9.03 -6.46 0.81
N LEU A 95 -8.01 -6.37 1.67
CA LEU A 95 -6.77 -7.14 1.58
C LEU A 95 -6.96 -8.53 2.19
N THR A 96 -7.91 -9.32 1.68
CA THR A 96 -8.39 -10.57 2.30
C THR A 96 -7.37 -11.71 2.43
N SER A 97 -6.17 -11.57 1.84
CA SER A 97 -5.04 -12.51 1.99
C SER A 97 -3.92 -11.96 2.88
N LEU A 98 -4.12 -10.83 3.57
CA LEU A 98 -3.08 -10.15 4.34
C LEU A 98 -2.71 -10.99 5.58
N GLU A 99 -1.43 -11.34 5.67
CA GLU A 99 -0.85 -12.14 6.75
C GLU A 99 0.06 -11.30 7.65
N GLU A 100 0.76 -10.31 7.05
CA GLU A 100 1.68 -9.42 7.75
C GLU A 100 1.43 -7.96 7.36
N LEU A 101 1.19 -7.13 8.37
CA LEU A 101 1.05 -5.68 8.23
C LEU A 101 2.08 -4.99 9.14
N TYR A 102 3.04 -4.31 8.53
CA TYR A 102 4.04 -3.54 9.26
C TYR A 102 3.69 -2.05 9.20
N VAL A 103 3.37 -1.51 10.37
CA VAL A 103 3.13 -0.07 10.58
C VAL A 103 3.92 0.36 11.80
N GLY A 104 4.86 1.28 11.59
CA GLY A 104 5.61 1.92 12.64
C GLY A 104 6.19 3.23 12.12
N ASN A 105 6.39 4.22 12.98
CA ASN A 105 7.01 5.50 12.57
C ASN A 105 6.27 6.20 11.41
N SER A 106 4.94 6.12 11.39
CA SER A 106 4.06 6.75 10.40
C SER A 106 2.94 7.50 11.13
N PRO A 107 2.68 8.79 10.85
CA PRO A 107 1.73 9.62 11.60
C PRO A 107 0.26 9.40 11.18
N ILE A 108 -0.12 8.15 10.92
CA ILE A 108 -1.48 7.79 10.51
C ILE A 108 -2.43 7.98 11.69
N GLN A 109 -3.47 8.78 11.50
CA GLN A 109 -4.56 8.93 12.47
C GLN A 109 -5.57 7.81 12.26
N TRP A 110 -5.36 6.66 12.89
CA TRP A 110 -6.31 5.54 12.86
C TRP A 110 -7.65 5.93 13.48
N LYS A 111 -8.76 5.53 12.85
CA LYS A 111 -10.10 5.74 13.41
C LYS A 111 -10.37 4.75 14.55
N ASP A 112 -11.15 5.20 15.54
CA ASP A 112 -11.71 4.35 16.58
C ASP A 112 -12.98 3.62 16.09
N GLU A 113 -13.39 2.60 16.86
CA GLU A 113 -14.54 1.75 16.54
C GLU A 113 -15.90 2.45 16.62
N ALA A 114 -15.95 3.71 17.10
CA ALA A 114 -17.19 4.42 17.43
C ALA A 114 -17.84 5.15 16.24
N GLY A 115 -17.18 5.21 15.08
CA GLY A 115 -17.66 5.96 13.91
C GLY A 115 -18.41 5.11 12.89
N GLN A 116 -19.70 4.85 13.10
CA GLN A 116 -20.60 4.51 11.98
C GLN A 116 -20.72 5.74 11.07
N GLY A 117 -20.15 5.64 9.86
CA GLY A 117 -20.52 6.56 8.79
C GLY A 117 -19.38 7.02 7.89
N ASN A 118 -19.59 6.74 6.59
CA ASN A 118 -18.91 7.27 5.41
C ASN A 118 -17.54 6.70 5.00
N GLN A 119 -17.44 6.45 3.70
CA GLN A 119 -16.24 6.09 2.91
C GLN A 119 -15.15 7.18 2.88
N ILE A 120 -15.28 8.23 3.69
CA ILE A 120 -14.40 9.41 3.71
C ILE A 120 -13.72 9.41 5.08
N GLY A 121 -12.46 8.98 5.11
CA GLY A 121 -11.60 9.07 6.29
C GLY A 121 -10.57 7.95 6.38
N ASN A 122 -9.78 8.00 7.45
CA ASN A 122 -8.73 7.03 7.70
C ASN A 122 -9.26 5.66 8.12
N ALA A 123 -8.46 4.63 7.91
CA ALA A 123 -8.74 3.26 8.26
C ALA A 123 -8.84 3.08 9.77
N SER A 124 -9.65 2.10 10.17
CA SER A 124 -9.72 1.58 11.53
C SER A 124 -8.97 0.25 11.61
N LEU A 125 -8.32 -0.03 12.73
CA LEU A 125 -7.74 -1.36 12.97
C LEU A 125 -8.81 -2.45 13.07
N SER A 126 -10.07 -2.11 13.37
CA SER A 126 -11.19 -3.06 13.34
C SER A 126 -11.47 -3.61 11.93
N GLU A 127 -10.95 -2.97 10.88
CA GLU A 127 -11.02 -3.52 9.52
C GLU A 127 -10.27 -4.87 9.41
N LEU A 128 -9.25 -5.09 10.24
CA LEU A 128 -8.48 -6.34 10.28
C LEU A 128 -9.31 -7.55 10.74
N MET A 129 -10.44 -7.33 11.42
CA MET A 129 -11.34 -8.41 11.85
C MET A 129 -12.03 -9.13 10.67
N HIS A 130 -11.92 -8.59 9.46
CA HIS A 130 -12.48 -9.17 8.24
C HIS A 130 -11.45 -10.02 7.46
N LEU A 131 -10.22 -10.14 7.97
CA LEU A 131 -9.20 -11.01 7.38
C LEU A 131 -9.50 -12.47 7.74
N ASN A 132 -9.20 -13.38 6.81
CA ASN A 132 -9.46 -14.83 6.98
C ASN A 132 -8.44 -15.50 7.91
#